data_AF-A0A1Q2HXY9-F1
#
_entry.id   AF-A0A1Q2HXY9-F1
#
_cell.length_a   1.000
_cell.length_b   1.000
_cell.length_c   1.000
_cell.angle_alpha   90.00
_cell.angle_beta   90.00
_cell.angle_gamma   90.00
#
_symmetry.space_group_name_H-M   'P 1'
#
loop_
_entity.id
_entity.type
_entity.pdbx_description
1 polymer ?
#
loop_
_entity_poly.entity_id
_entity_poly.type
_entity_poly.pdbx_seq_one_letter_code
_entity_poly.pdbx_strand_id
1 'polypeptide(L)'
;MQDSDFAAAVAAAQEGRDDDLIALFRRFPALDWLSDGYDWKSDHAHEFSEVIQRLCVILPTESTSWEDFSILTENYIGPIVWIPDSIDLAAQAAVTYWNRKPGNDPQPLRDYLDLLRDHPDGERIDEIAATATNLN
;
A
#
# COMPACT_ATOMS: atom_id res chain seq x y z
N MET A 1 -0.99 13.29 -10.19
CA MET A 1 -1.90 13.67 -9.09
C MET A 1 -1.52 15.02 -8.50
N GLN A 2 -2.49 15.80 -8.02
CA GLN A 2 -2.24 17.06 -7.30
C GLN A 2 -2.57 16.89 -5.81
N ASP A 3 -2.06 17.79 -4.96
CA ASP A 3 -2.31 17.80 -3.51
C ASP A 3 -3.80 17.71 -3.14
N SER A 4 -4.68 18.36 -3.92
CA SER A 4 -6.13 18.28 -3.70
C SER A 4 -6.70 16.88 -3.95
N ASP A 5 -6.10 16.10 -4.85
CA ASP A 5 -6.51 14.71 -5.07
C ASP A 5 -6.11 13.86 -3.85
N PHE A 6 -4.90 14.04 -3.30
CA PHE A 6 -4.47 13.33 -2.09
C PHE A 6 -5.30 13.71 -0.86
N ALA A 7 -5.60 15.00 -0.67
CA ALA A 7 -6.49 15.47 0.39
C ALA A 7 -7.90 14.85 0.25
N ALA A 8 -8.41 14.70 -0.97
CA ALA A 8 -9.69 14.03 -1.22
C ALA A 8 -9.63 12.53 -0.88
N ALA A 9 -8.50 11.86 -1.13
CA ALA A 9 -8.28 10.47 -0.74
C ALA A 9 -8.32 10.29 0.77
N VAL A 10 -7.61 11.15 1.50
CA VAL A 10 -7.60 11.18 2.98
C VAL A 10 -9.01 11.39 3.52
N ALA A 11 -9.73 12.40 3.02
CA ALA A 11 -11.10 12.67 3.47
C ALA A 11 -12.02 11.46 3.20
N ALA A 12 -11.91 10.82 2.04
CA ALA A 12 -12.70 9.63 1.72
C ALA A 12 -12.38 8.45 2.64
N ALA A 13 -11.11 8.22 2.97
CA ALA A 13 -10.70 7.17 3.89
C ALA A 13 -11.24 7.41 5.31
N GLN A 14 -11.09 8.64 5.84
CA GLN A 14 -11.52 9.00 7.20
C GLN A 14 -13.05 8.99 7.37
N GLU A 15 -13.79 9.34 6.31
CA GLU A 15 -15.25 9.33 6.31
C GLU A 15 -15.85 7.97 5.93
N GLY A 16 -15.02 6.98 5.59
CA GLY A 16 -15.48 5.64 5.17
C GLY A 16 -16.19 5.62 3.82
N ARG A 17 -15.89 6.58 2.93
CA ARG A 17 -16.43 6.68 1.57
C ARG A 17 -15.63 5.81 0.60
N ASP A 18 -15.72 4.50 0.77
CA ASP A 18 -14.95 3.52 0.01
C ASP A 18 -15.10 3.64 -1.51
N ASP A 19 -16.33 3.83 -1.99
CA ASP A 19 -16.61 3.94 -3.43
C ASP A 19 -15.89 5.16 -4.05
N ASP A 20 -15.84 6.28 -3.31
CA ASP A 20 -15.15 7.49 -3.75
C ASP A 20 -13.64 7.29 -3.73
N LEU A 21 -13.12 6.59 -2.72
CA LEU A 21 -11.70 6.28 -2.63
C LEU A 21 -11.25 5.31 -3.74
N ILE A 22 -12.05 4.28 -4.04
CA ILE A 22 -11.81 3.36 -5.17
C ILE A 22 -11.90 4.11 -6.51
N ALA A 23 -12.88 5.00 -6.67
CA ALA A 23 -13.03 5.81 -7.88
C ALA A 23 -11.81 6.73 -8.08
N LEU A 24 -11.30 7.31 -7.01
CA LEU A 24 -10.11 8.15 -7.04
C LEU A 24 -8.86 7.34 -7.38
N PHE A 25 -8.67 6.16 -6.75
CA PHE A 25 -7.57 5.26 -7.08
C PHE A 25 -7.53 4.92 -8.57
N ARG A 26 -8.67 4.54 -9.15
CA ARG A 26 -8.79 4.18 -10.57
C ARG A 26 -8.64 5.35 -11.54
N ARG A 27 -8.82 6.59 -11.08
CA ARG A 27 -8.69 7.78 -11.93
C ARG A 27 -7.23 8.03 -12.32
N PHE A 28 -6.27 7.56 -11.53
CA PHE A 28 -4.85 7.79 -11.73
C PHE A 28 -4.08 6.48 -11.89
N PRO A 29 -3.01 6.46 -12.72
CA PRO A 29 -2.06 5.35 -12.74
C PRO A 29 -1.48 5.07 -11.34
N ALA A 30 -1.20 3.80 -11.02
CA ALA A 30 -0.57 3.42 -9.75
C ALA A 30 0.76 4.16 -9.52
N LEU A 31 1.54 4.38 -10.59
CA LEU A 31 2.80 5.11 -10.50
C LEU A 31 2.62 6.57 -10.05
N ASP A 32 1.54 7.25 -10.47
CA ASP A 32 1.26 8.62 -10.04
C ASP A 32 1.02 8.69 -8.51
N TRP A 33 0.46 7.65 -7.91
CA TRP A 33 0.29 7.56 -6.45
C TRP A 33 1.63 7.49 -5.71
N LEU A 34 2.68 6.98 -6.35
CA LEU A 34 4.03 6.90 -5.79
C LEU A 34 4.86 8.14 -6.13
N SER A 35 4.91 8.55 -7.40
CA SER A 35 5.83 9.58 -7.91
C SER A 35 5.41 11.01 -7.55
N ASP A 36 4.11 11.26 -7.43
CA ASP A 36 3.61 12.62 -7.28
C ASP A 36 3.37 12.96 -5.81
N GLY A 37 3.42 14.26 -5.48
CA GLY A 37 3.08 14.75 -4.14
C GLY A 37 4.00 14.27 -3.02
N TYR A 38 5.30 14.05 -3.29
CA TYR A 38 6.27 13.61 -2.27
C TYR A 38 6.21 14.47 -1.00
N ASP A 39 6.36 15.79 -1.14
CA ASP A 39 6.37 16.72 0.00
C ASP A 39 5.03 16.68 0.74
N TRP A 40 3.91 16.70 0.01
CA TRP A 40 2.58 16.64 0.59
C TRP A 40 2.38 15.36 1.40
N LYS A 41 2.76 14.20 0.84
CA LYS A 41 2.65 12.90 1.51
C LYS A 41 3.56 12.82 2.72
N SER A 42 4.76 13.39 2.66
CA SER A 42 5.66 13.47 3.82
C SER A 42 5.07 14.32 4.95
N ASP A 43 4.43 15.44 4.62
CA ASP A 43 3.78 16.32 5.61
C ASP A 43 2.51 15.70 6.22
N HIS A 44 1.84 14.81 5.49
CA HIS A 44 0.59 14.13 5.88
C HIS A 44 0.76 12.61 5.98
N ALA A 45 1.93 12.17 6.45
CA ALA A 45 2.35 10.78 6.32
C ALA A 45 1.44 9.79 7.07
N HIS A 46 0.92 10.21 8.23
CA HIS A 46 -0.03 9.43 9.00
C HIS A 46 -1.38 9.31 8.29
N GLU A 47 -1.94 10.42 7.82
CA GLU A 47 -3.22 10.39 7.09
C GLU A 47 -3.12 9.61 5.78
N PHE A 48 -1.99 9.74 5.07
CA PHE A 48 -1.79 8.99 3.84
C PHE A 48 -1.57 7.49 4.09
N SER A 49 -0.95 7.12 5.21
CA SER A 49 -0.90 5.72 5.64
C SER A 49 -2.30 5.13 5.82
N GLU A 50 -3.24 5.88 6.43
CA GLU A 50 -4.64 5.43 6.58
C GLU A 50 -5.30 5.15 5.23
N VAL A 51 -4.98 5.96 4.20
CA VAL A 51 -5.46 5.74 2.82
C VAL A 51 -4.97 4.39 2.28
N ILE A 52 -3.67 4.10 2.39
CA ILE A 52 -3.09 2.84 1.90
C ILE A 52 -3.66 1.64 2.65
N GLN A 53 -3.74 1.72 3.99
CA GLN A 53 -4.32 0.67 4.83
C GLN A 53 -5.81 0.46 4.53
N ARG A 54 -6.55 1.50 4.15
CA ARG A 54 -7.94 1.34 3.71
C ARG A 54 -8.01 0.64 2.35
N LEU A 55 -7.23 1.11 1.38
CA LEU A 55 -7.18 0.58 0.01
C LEU A 55 -6.83 -0.91 -0.03
N CYS A 56 -5.93 -1.39 0.84
CA CYS A 56 -5.55 -2.80 0.90
C CYS A 56 -6.74 -3.75 1.17
N VAL A 57 -7.75 -3.26 1.89
CA VAL A 57 -8.96 -4.03 2.25
C VAL A 57 -10.08 -3.86 1.23
N ILE A 58 -10.21 -2.69 0.59
CA ILE A 58 -11.39 -2.37 -0.24
C ILE A 58 -11.16 -2.51 -1.75
N LEU A 59 -9.91 -2.40 -2.22
CA LEU A 59 -9.64 -2.42 -3.66
C LEU A 59 -10.07 -3.75 -4.31
N PRO A 60 -10.87 -3.76 -5.38
CA PRO A 60 -11.30 -5.02 -5.97
C PRO A 60 -10.14 -5.73 -6.67
N THR A 61 -9.80 -6.93 -6.18
CA THR A 61 -8.73 -7.80 -6.70
C THR A 61 -8.97 -8.26 -8.15
N GLU A 62 -10.19 -8.09 -8.67
CA GLU A 62 -10.56 -8.61 -10.00
C GLU A 62 -10.23 -7.59 -11.09
N SER A 63 -9.94 -6.36 -10.68
CA SER A 63 -9.70 -5.19 -11.52
C SER A 63 -8.47 -4.38 -11.12
N THR A 64 -7.75 -4.83 -10.09
CA THR A 64 -6.52 -4.21 -9.61
C THR A 64 -5.48 -5.31 -9.56
N SER A 65 -4.35 -5.12 -10.21
CA SER A 65 -3.28 -6.10 -10.21
C SER A 65 -2.50 -6.05 -8.88
N TRP A 66 -1.79 -7.14 -8.58
CA TRP A 66 -0.80 -7.14 -7.50
C TRP A 66 0.24 -6.04 -7.69
N GLU A 67 0.73 -5.89 -8.92
CA GLU A 67 1.75 -4.90 -9.30
C GLU A 67 1.28 -3.48 -8.97
N ASP A 68 0.08 -3.09 -9.43
CA ASP A 68 -0.50 -1.77 -9.16
C ASP A 68 -0.65 -1.52 -7.65
N PHE A 69 -1.06 -2.54 -6.89
CA PHE A 69 -1.20 -2.41 -5.45
C PHE A 69 0.16 -2.31 -4.74
N SER A 70 1.16 -3.09 -5.16
CA SER A 70 2.50 -3.07 -4.56
C SER A 70 3.19 -1.72 -4.72
N ILE A 71 3.01 -1.04 -5.86
CA ILE A 71 3.50 0.33 -6.09
C ILE A 71 2.93 1.32 -5.07
N LEU A 72 1.67 1.15 -4.67
CA LEU A 72 1.06 1.99 -3.64
C LEU A 72 1.77 1.80 -2.29
N THR A 73 2.11 0.55 -1.93
CA THR A 73 2.80 0.25 -0.67
C THR A 73 4.25 0.70 -0.64
N GLU A 74 4.90 0.92 -1.78
CA GLU A 74 6.26 1.49 -1.85
C GLU A 74 6.35 2.92 -1.28
N ASN A 75 5.22 3.61 -1.08
CA ASN A 75 5.21 4.89 -0.38
C ASN A 75 5.84 4.78 1.03
N TYR A 76 5.71 3.63 1.69
CA TYR A 76 6.30 3.33 2.99
C TYR A 76 7.83 3.19 2.97
N ILE A 77 8.45 3.04 1.80
CA ILE A 77 9.91 2.97 1.63
C ILE A 77 10.46 4.34 1.21
N GLY A 78 9.59 5.31 0.89
CA GLY A 78 9.97 6.63 0.39
C GLY A 78 9.22 7.77 1.07
N PRO A 79 8.17 8.35 0.43
CA PRO A 79 7.48 9.54 0.92
C PRO A 79 7.03 9.52 2.37
N ILE A 80 6.60 8.36 2.88
CA ILE A 80 6.07 8.23 4.25
C ILE A 80 6.94 7.33 5.15
N VAL A 81 8.20 7.09 4.76
CA VAL A 81 9.14 6.21 5.50
C VAL A 81 9.36 6.61 6.96
N TRP A 82 9.14 7.88 7.30
CA TRP A 82 9.39 8.44 8.62
C TRP A 82 8.33 8.09 9.68
N ILE A 83 7.20 7.50 9.29
CA ILE A 83 6.21 7.06 10.28
C ILE A 83 6.73 5.83 11.04
N PRO A 84 6.30 5.64 12.30
CA PRO A 84 6.62 4.42 13.04
C PRO A 84 6.21 3.17 12.27
N ASP A 85 7.07 2.16 12.28
CA ASP A 85 6.81 0.83 11.72
C ASP A 85 6.43 0.85 10.23
N SER A 86 6.91 1.84 9.46
CA SER A 86 6.57 2.03 8.04
C SER A 86 6.75 0.76 7.20
N ILE A 87 7.85 0.03 7.39
CA ILE A 87 8.17 -1.19 6.66
C ILE A 87 7.23 -2.34 7.05
N ASP A 88 6.91 -2.47 8.33
CA ASP A 88 5.90 -3.43 8.81
C ASP A 88 4.52 -3.13 8.22
N LEU A 89 4.14 -1.85 8.17
CA LEU A 89 2.88 -1.41 7.58
C LEU A 89 2.80 -1.71 6.08
N ALA A 90 3.92 -1.55 5.36
CA ALA A 90 4.04 -1.94 3.96
C ALA A 90 3.79 -3.44 3.77
N ALA A 91 4.46 -4.28 4.57
CA ALA A 91 4.30 -5.73 4.52
C ALA A 91 2.88 -6.17 4.93
N GLN A 92 2.31 -5.55 5.97
CA GLN A 92 0.94 -5.85 6.41
C GLN A 92 -0.10 -5.50 5.34
N ALA A 93 0.03 -4.34 4.68
CA ALA A 93 -0.86 -3.95 3.60
C ALA A 93 -0.73 -4.92 2.40
N ALA A 94 0.50 -5.24 2.02
CA ALA A 94 0.86 -6.19 0.97
C ALA A 94 0.24 -7.58 1.23
N VAL A 95 0.49 -8.18 2.40
CA VAL A 95 -0.05 -9.49 2.76
C VAL A 95 -1.57 -9.47 2.91
N THR A 96 -2.14 -8.40 3.49
CA THR A 96 -3.60 -8.25 3.63
C THR A 96 -4.29 -8.24 2.26
N TYR A 97 -3.75 -7.48 1.31
CA TYR A 97 -4.29 -7.44 -0.04
C TYR A 97 -4.15 -8.81 -0.74
N TRP A 98 -2.96 -9.42 -0.67
CA TRP A 98 -2.70 -10.74 -1.25
C TRP A 98 -3.67 -11.81 -0.74
N ASN A 99 -3.89 -11.85 0.58
CA ASN A 99 -4.73 -12.87 1.22
C ASN A 99 -6.20 -12.84 0.76
N ARG A 100 -6.68 -11.73 0.19
CA ARG A 100 -8.05 -11.62 -0.33
C ARG A 100 -8.23 -12.42 -1.61
N LYS A 101 -7.17 -12.59 -2.40
CA LYS A 101 -7.15 -13.42 -3.61
C LYS A 101 -5.71 -13.85 -3.89
N PRO A 102 -5.21 -14.89 -3.21
CA PRO A 102 -3.84 -15.35 -3.41
C PRO A 102 -3.67 -15.83 -4.85
N GLY A 103 -2.60 -15.38 -5.50
CA GLY A 103 -2.22 -15.86 -6.82
C GLY A 103 -1.77 -17.32 -6.80
N ASN A 104 -1.74 -17.95 -7.98
CA ASN A 104 -1.12 -19.28 -8.12
C ASN A 104 0.41 -19.22 -8.09
N ASP A 105 0.98 -18.07 -8.45
CA ASP A 105 2.41 -17.79 -8.43
C ASP A 105 2.71 -16.81 -7.29
N PRO A 106 3.31 -17.25 -6.18
CA PRO A 106 3.65 -16.39 -5.04
C PRO A 106 4.91 -15.55 -5.28
N GLN A 107 5.64 -15.75 -6.38
CA GLN A 107 6.92 -15.07 -6.62
C GLN A 107 6.82 -13.54 -6.51
N PRO A 108 5.80 -12.85 -7.06
CA PRO A 108 5.70 -11.40 -6.94
C PRO A 108 5.57 -10.89 -5.49
N LEU A 109 4.89 -11.64 -4.62
CA LEU A 109 4.81 -11.30 -3.20
C LEU A 109 6.14 -11.62 -2.49
N ARG A 110 6.80 -12.73 -2.83
CA ARG A 110 8.12 -13.10 -2.27
C ARG A 110 9.16 -12.02 -2.60
N ASP A 111 9.26 -11.62 -3.85
CA ASP A 111 10.21 -10.60 -4.31
C ASP A 111 9.99 -9.28 -3.56
N TYR A 112 8.73 -8.89 -3.36
CA TYR A 112 8.38 -7.69 -2.60
C TYR A 112 8.74 -7.81 -1.10
N LEU A 113 8.46 -8.96 -0.47
CA LEU A 113 8.84 -9.19 0.93
C LEU A 113 10.36 -9.29 1.11
N ASP A 114 11.08 -9.83 0.13
CA ASP A 114 12.54 -9.86 0.13
C ASP A 114 13.13 -8.44 0.08
N LEU A 115 12.55 -7.55 -0.75
CA LEU A 115 12.90 -6.13 -0.76
C LEU A 115 12.71 -5.48 0.62
N LEU A 116 11.57 -5.73 1.28
CA LEU A 116 11.31 -5.17 2.60
C LEU A 116 12.22 -5.74 3.69
N ARG A 117 12.61 -7.02 3.58
CA ARG A 117 13.53 -7.67 4.51
C ARG A 117 14.94 -7.06 4.46
N ASP A 118 15.37 -6.60 3.28
CA ASP A 118 16.67 -5.94 3.12
C ASP A 118 16.70 -4.52 3.70
N HIS A 119 15.55 -3.95 4.10
CA HIS A 119 15.49 -2.66 4.77
C HIS A 119 16.02 -2.76 6.22
N PRO A 120 16.74 -1.76 6.75
CA PRO A 120 17.23 -1.76 8.14
C PRO A 120 16.16 -2.01 9.22
N ASP A 121 14.92 -1.60 8.93
CA ASP A 121 13.75 -1.77 9.81
C ASP A 121 12.90 -3.01 9.46
N GLY A 122 13.41 -3.92 8.63
CA GLY A 122 12.71 -5.12 8.14
C GLY A 122 12.71 -6.32 9.10
N GLU A 123 12.96 -6.12 10.39
CA GLU A 123 13.19 -7.22 11.34
C GLU A 123 11.97 -8.12 11.56
N ARG A 124 10.75 -7.61 11.31
CA ARG A 124 9.48 -8.33 11.50
C ARG A 124 8.88 -8.88 10.23
N ILE A 125 9.58 -8.77 9.10
CA ILE A 125 9.03 -9.16 7.79
C ILE A 125 8.76 -10.66 7.71
N ASP A 126 9.59 -11.50 8.32
CA ASP A 126 9.34 -12.94 8.37
C ASP A 126 8.11 -13.30 9.21
N GLU A 127 7.86 -12.57 10.30
CA GLU A 127 6.65 -12.76 11.12
C GLU A 127 5.38 -12.40 10.33
N ILE A 128 5.43 -11.32 9.57
CA ILE A 128 4.30 -10.85 8.74
C ILE A 128 4.10 -11.79 7.54
N ALA A 129 5.18 -12.19 6.86
CA ALA A 129 5.17 -13.12 5.74
C ALA A 129 4.54 -14.47 6.11
N ALA A 130 4.75 -14.95 7.34
CA ALA A 130 4.15 -16.19 7.84
C ALA A 130 2.61 -16.16 7.86
N THR A 131 1.99 -14.97 7.78
CA THR A 131 0.53 -14.81 7.70
C THR A 131 -0.02 -14.82 6.26
N ALA A 132 0.86 -14.89 5.25
CA ALA A 132 0.46 -14.91 3.86
C ALA A 132 -0.02 -16.30 3.41
N THR A 133 -1.15 -16.32 2.70
CA THR A 133 -1.76 -17.53 2.14
C THR A 133 -1.04 -17.94 0.88
N ASN A 134 -0.73 -19.23 0.74
CA ASN A 134 -0.04 -19.82 -0.42
C ASN A 134 1.33 -19.19 -0.72
N LEU A 135 2.05 -18.70 0.30
CA LEU A 135 3.41 -18.16 0.13
C LEU A 135 4.50 -19.24 0.11
N ASN A 136 4.19 -20.51 0.46
CA ASN A 136 5.14 -21.63 0.55
C ASN A 136 5.12 -22.53 -0.70
#